data_AF-A0A7J3XDS2-F1
#
_entry.id   AF-A0A7J3XDS2-F1
#
_cell.length_a   1.000
_cell.length_b   1.000
_cell.length_c   1.000
_cell.angle_alpha   90.00
_cell.angle_beta   90.00
_cell.angle_gamma   90.00
#
_symmetry.space_group_name_H-M   'P 1'
#
loop_
_entity.id
_entity.type
_entity.pdbx_description
1 polymer ?
#
loop_
_entity_poly.entity_id
_entity_poly.type
_entity_poly.pdbx_seq_one_letter_code
_entity_poly.pdbx_strand_id
1 'polypeptide(L)'
;MLSKLPFEIENNEDLDKQIARLGLIAELDAINLYEQLASKTRSSLLKKVLLEIAKEEKTHVGEFLEVLLRLDAEQVEELERGRDEVEEKEG
;
A
#
# COMPACT_ATOMS: atom_id res chain seq x y z
N MET A 1 3.90 -10.08 -0.61
CA MET A 1 3.41 -11.47 -0.81
C MET A 1 3.30 -11.77 -2.29
N LEU A 2 3.95 -12.82 -2.79
CA LEU A 2 4.10 -13.04 -4.24
C LEU A 2 3.25 -14.19 -4.84
N SER A 3 2.26 -14.76 -4.13
CA SER A 3 1.26 -15.64 -4.79
C SER A 3 0.07 -16.10 -3.95
N LYS A 4 0.02 -15.82 -2.65
CA LYS A 4 -1.04 -16.32 -1.76
C LYS A 4 -1.62 -15.20 -0.92
N LEU A 5 -2.94 -15.26 -0.72
CA LEU A 5 -3.63 -14.41 0.22
C LEU A 5 -3.07 -14.66 1.63
N PRO A 6 -2.79 -13.62 2.41
CA PRO A 6 -2.33 -13.76 3.80
C PRO A 6 -3.36 -14.42 4.71
N PHE A 7 -4.65 -14.28 4.35
CA PHE A 7 -5.80 -14.79 5.08
C PHE A 7 -6.93 -15.12 4.08
N GLU A 8 -7.91 -15.90 4.53
CA GLU A 8 -9.12 -16.15 3.74
C GLU A 8 -9.95 -14.88 3.70
N ILE A 9 -10.35 -14.46 2.49
CA ILE A 9 -11.30 -13.38 2.32
C ILE A 9 -12.67 -13.93 2.66
N GLU A 10 -13.29 -13.38 3.70
CA GLU A 10 -14.63 -13.76 4.09
C GLU A 10 -15.65 -13.05 3.21
N ASN A 11 -16.61 -13.81 2.67
CA ASN A 11 -17.71 -13.25 1.91
C ASN A 11 -18.78 -12.69 2.85
N ASN A 12 -18.53 -11.51 3.40
CA ASN A 12 -19.40 -10.79 4.33
C ASN A 12 -19.56 -9.31 3.91
N GLU A 13 -20.21 -8.50 4.74
CA GLU A 13 -20.46 -7.08 4.45
C GLU A 13 -19.19 -6.22 4.33
N ASP A 14 -18.05 -6.70 4.85
CA ASP A 14 -16.76 -6.04 4.76
C ASP A 14 -15.89 -6.54 3.59
N LEU A 15 -16.43 -7.42 2.73
CA LEU A 15 -15.69 -8.00 1.60
C LEU A 15 -14.93 -6.95 0.79
N ASP A 16 -15.59 -5.85 0.41
CA ASP A 16 -14.97 -4.81 -0.42
C ASP A 16 -13.88 -4.04 0.33
N LYS A 17 -14.06 -3.81 1.64
CA LYS A 17 -13.01 -3.22 2.50
C LYS A 17 -11.80 -4.14 2.58
N GLN A 18 -12.02 -5.45 2.74
CA GLN A 18 -10.93 -6.44 2.78
C GLN A 18 -10.16 -6.46 1.46
N ILE A 19 -10.86 -6.40 0.32
CA ILE A 19 -10.24 -6.34 -1.01
C ILE A 19 -9.43 -5.06 -1.19
N ALA A 20 -9.97 -3.90 -0.81
CA ALA A 20 -9.25 -2.62 -0.90
C ALA A 20 -7.98 -2.60 -0.04
N ARG A 21 -8.06 -3.09 1.21
CA ARG A 21 -6.90 -3.22 2.11
C ARG A 21 -5.86 -4.19 1.54
N LEU A 22 -6.30 -5.29 0.93
CA LEU A 22 -5.39 -6.24 0.30
C LEU A 22 -4.68 -5.64 -0.92
N GLY A 23 -5.40 -4.88 -1.75
CA GLY A 23 -4.81 -4.11 -2.85
C GLY A 23 -3.74 -3.15 -2.33
N LEU A 24 -4.06 -2.36 -1.31
CA LEU A 24 -3.11 -1.45 -0.66
C LEU A 24 -1.84 -2.18 -0.14
N ILE A 25 -2.00 -3.33 0.49
CA ILE A 25 -0.87 -4.17 0.97
C ILE A 25 -0.01 -4.66 -0.20
N ALA A 26 -0.64 -5.09 -1.31
CA ALA A 26 0.07 -5.58 -2.48
C ALA A 26 0.93 -4.48 -3.11
N GLU A 27 0.41 -3.25 -3.23
CA GLU A 27 1.16 -2.13 -3.78
C GLU A 27 2.33 -1.70 -2.88
N LEU A 28 2.13 -1.67 -1.56
CA LEU A 28 3.22 -1.38 -0.61
C LEU A 28 4.33 -2.44 -0.64
N ASP A 29 3.98 -3.72 -0.80
CA ASP A 29 4.96 -4.80 -0.98
C ASP A 29 5.72 -4.64 -2.31
N ALA A 30 5.02 -4.29 -3.40
CA ALA A 30 5.61 -4.06 -4.71
C ALA A 30 6.60 -2.88 -4.69
N ILE A 31 6.25 -1.76 -4.06
CA ILE A 31 7.14 -0.61 -3.87
C ILE A 31 8.45 -1.05 -3.20
N ASN A 32 8.34 -1.73 -2.05
CA ASN A 32 9.50 -2.21 -1.31
C ASN A 32 10.35 -3.19 -2.13
N LEU A 33 9.71 -4.13 -2.83
CA LEU A 33 10.39 -5.09 -3.70
C LEU A 33 11.19 -4.38 -4.79
N TYR A 34 10.55 -3.47 -5.54
CA TYR A 34 11.18 -2.81 -6.68
C TYR A 34 12.29 -1.85 -6.24
N GLU A 35 12.11 -1.09 -5.16
CA GLU A 35 13.17 -0.22 -4.62
C GLU A 35 14.37 -1.04 -4.11
N GLN A 36 14.13 -2.18 -3.44
CA GLN A 36 15.20 -3.08 -3.00
C GLN A 36 15.96 -3.69 -4.18
N LEU A 37 15.26 -4.16 -5.22
CA LEU A 37 15.90 -4.69 -6.43
C LEU A 37 16.68 -3.61 -7.18
N ALA A 38 16.14 -2.38 -7.25
CA ALA A 38 16.79 -1.24 -7.87
C ALA A 38 18.09 -0.84 -7.15
N SER A 39 18.15 -1.03 -5.83
CA SER A 39 19.36 -0.77 -5.03
C SER A 39 20.46 -1.83 -5.27
N LYS A 40 20.09 -3.05 -5.67
CA LYS A 40 21.01 -4.20 -5.82
C LYS A 40 21.47 -4.44 -7.25
N THR A 41 20.68 -4.04 -8.25
CA THR A 41 21.01 -4.29 -9.66
C THR A 41 22.23 -3.50 -10.12
N ARG A 42 23.02 -4.10 -11.02
CA ARG A 42 24.15 -3.44 -11.71
C ARG A 42 23.75 -2.84 -13.06
N SER A 43 22.56 -3.15 -13.58
CA SER A 43 22.07 -2.64 -14.85
C SER A 43 21.41 -1.28 -14.67
N SER A 44 21.93 -0.24 -15.34
CA SER A 44 21.38 1.11 -15.32
C SER A 44 19.96 1.17 -15.88
N LEU A 45 19.69 0.43 -16.95
CA LEU A 45 18.36 0.31 -17.53
C LEU A 45 17.39 -0.33 -16.54
N LEU A 46 17.77 -1.45 -15.91
CA LEU A 46 16.91 -2.14 -14.97
C LEU A 46 16.63 -1.29 -13.74
N LYS A 47 17.63 -0.56 -13.23
CA LYS A 47 17.45 0.38 -12.12
C LYS A 47 16.41 1.47 -12.48
N LYS A 48 16.50 2.03 -13.68
CA LYS A 48 15.55 3.05 -14.13
C LYS A 48 14.12 2.51 -14.19
N VAL A 49 13.94 1.36 -14.84
CA VAL A 49 12.63 0.72 -14.99
C VAL A 49 12.03 0.37 -13.62
N LEU A 50 12.81 -0.24 -12.71
CA LEU A 50 12.32 -0.60 -11.37
C LEU A 50 11.88 0.62 -10.56
N LEU A 51 12.63 1.73 -10.62
CA LEU A 51 12.26 2.97 -9.90
C LEU A 51 11.06 3.67 -10.53
N GLU A 52 10.88 3.56 -11.84
CA GLU A 52 9.70 4.08 -12.55
C GLU A 52 8.45 3.30 -12.15
N ILE A 53 8.51 1.97 -12.18
CA ILE A 53 7.42 1.11 -11.71
C ILE A 53 7.11 1.37 -10.23
N ALA A 54 8.13 1.40 -9.36
CA ALA A 54 7.93 1.69 -7.93
C ALA A 54 7.24 3.05 -7.68
N LYS A 55 7.43 4.03 -8.58
CA LYS A 55 6.74 5.31 -8.50
C LYS A 55 5.27 5.19 -8.93
N GLU A 56 4.97 4.39 -9.94
CA GLU A 56 3.59 4.11 -10.37
C GLU A 56 2.82 3.38 -9.28
N GLU A 57 3.42 2.39 -8.61
CA GLU A 57 2.74 1.67 -7.51
C GLU A 57 2.40 2.60 -6.33
N LYS A 58 3.17 3.69 -6.09
CA LYS A 58 2.80 4.72 -5.10
C LYS A 58 1.52 5.47 -5.48
N THR A 59 1.20 5.54 -6.77
CA THR A 59 -0.07 6.09 -7.26
C THR A 59 -1.20 5.09 -6.98
N HIS A 60 -0.97 3.80 -7.26
CA HIS A 60 -1.94 2.74 -6.98
C HIS A 60 -2.24 2.59 -5.47
N VAL A 61 -1.24 2.81 -4.59
CA VAL A 61 -1.46 2.97 -3.14
C VAL A 61 -2.52 4.05 -2.87
N GLY A 62 -2.41 5.20 -3.53
CA GLY A 62 -3.38 6.28 -3.40
C GLY A 62 -4.77 5.91 -3.92
N GLU A 63 -4.86 5.18 -5.04
CA GLU A 63 -6.13 4.73 -5.60
C GLU A 63 -6.87 3.77 -4.65
N PHE A 64 -6.18 2.76 -4.11
CA PHE A 64 -6.78 1.83 -3.15
C PHE A 64 -7.12 2.51 -1.83
N LEU A 65 -6.28 3.43 -1.35
CA LEU A 65 -6.56 4.19 -0.14
C LEU A 65 -7.83 5.04 -0.30
N GLU A 66 -7.98 5.77 -1.42
CA GLU A 66 -9.19 6.56 -1.69
C GLU A 66 -10.45 5.69 -1.72
N VAL A 67 -10.40 4.51 -2.35
CA VAL A 67 -11.52 3.56 -2.35
C VAL A 67 -11.82 3.11 -0.92
N LEU A 68 -10.82 2.77 -0.12
CA LEU A 68 -11.00 2.33 1.27
C LEU A 68 -11.68 3.42 2.11
N LEU A 69 -11.25 4.69 1.99
CA LEU A 69 -11.83 5.80 2.75
C LEU A 69 -13.29 6.08 2.40
N ARG A 70 -13.72 5.76 1.18
CA ARG A 70 -15.13 5.83 0.80
C ARG A 70 -15.98 4.70 1.37
N LEU A 71 -15.37 3.56 1.67
CA LEU A 71 -16.04 2.36 2.18
C LEU A 71 -16.01 2.29 3.71
N ASP A 72 -15.05 2.93 4.37
CA ASP A 72 -14.75 2.75 5.79
C ASP A 72 -14.56 4.10 6.51
N ALA A 73 -15.64 4.58 7.14
CA ALA A 73 -15.64 5.86 7.85
C ALA A 73 -14.73 5.84 9.11
N GLU A 74 -14.61 4.69 9.79
CA GLU A 74 -13.71 4.54 10.94
C GLU A 74 -12.25 4.71 10.50
N GLN A 75 -11.88 4.18 9.33
CA GLN A 75 -10.54 4.36 8.77
C GLN A 75 -10.20 5.83 8.52
N VAL A 76 -11.17 6.68 8.17
CA VAL A 76 -10.97 8.13 8.01
C VAL A 76 -10.63 8.78 9.35
N GLU A 77 -11.42 8.51 10.39
CA GLU A 77 -11.20 9.06 11.73
C GLU A 77 -9.84 8.61 12.30
N GLU A 78 -9.49 7.34 12.14
CA GLU A 78 -8.23 6.79 12.67
C GLU A 78 -6.99 7.25 11.89
N LEU A 79 -7.12 7.64 10.61
CA LEU A 79 -6.01 8.29 9.89
C LEU A 79 -5.70 9.68 10.44
N GLU A 80 -6.72 10.46 10.80
CA GLU A 80 -6.53 11.77 11.41
C GLU A 80 -5.89 11.63 12.79
N ARG A 81 -6.42 10.73 13.64
CA ARG A 81 -5.83 10.44 14.96
C ARG A 81 -4.39 9.93 14.85
N GLY A 82 -4.11 9.04 13.90
CA GLY A 82 -2.77 8.51 13.67
C GLY A 82 -1.75 9.60 13.30
N ARG A 83 -2.18 10.63 12.57
CA ARG A 83 -1.33 11.82 12.31
C ARG A 83 -1.05 12.57 13.60
N ASP A 84 -2.09 12.87 14.38
CA ASP A 84 -1.96 13.64 15.62
C ASP A 84 -1.07 12.88 16.64
N GLU A 85 -1.18 11.55 16.74
CA GLU A 85 -0.30 10.72 17.59
C GLU A 85 1.19 10.75 17.17
N VAL A 86 1.49 10.93 15.88
CA VAL A 86 2.88 11.06 15.40
C VAL A 86 3.42 12.43 15.77
N GLU A 87 2.63 13.50 15.58
CA GLU A 87 3.01 14.86 15.97
C GLU A 87 3.29 14.97 17.47
N GLU A 88 2.49 14.32 18.31
CA GLU A 88 2.73 14.25 19.76
C GLU A 88 4.04 13.54 20.14
N LYS A 89 4.48 12.56 19.34
CA LYS A 89 5.73 11.80 19.60
C LYS A 89 6.99 12.54 19.15
N GLU A 90 6.86 13.52 18.27
CA GLU A 90 7.98 14.35 17.79
C GLU A 90 8.28 15.54 18.72
N GLY A 91 7.33 15.92 19.59
CA GLY A 91 7.45 16.98 20.60
C GLY A 91 8.06 16.53 21.93
#